data_AF-A0A3C0PMR8-F1
#
_entry.id   AF-A0A3C0PMR8-F1
#
_cell.length_a   1.000
_cell.length_b   1.000
_cell.length_c   1.000
_cell.angle_alpha   90.00
_cell.angle_beta   90.00
_cell.angle_gamma   90.00
#
_symmetry.space_group_name_H-M   'P 1'
#
loop_
_entity.id
_entity.type
_entity.pdbx_description
1 polymer ?
#
loop_
_entity_poly.entity_id
_entity_poly.type
_entity_poly.pdbx_seq_one_letter_code
_entity_poly.pdbx_strand_id
1 'polypeptide(L)'
;MWNLWGAKAMTLSRRNFMKNAGGAAVASGALWTTQVAHSQVSIGAMTLDVVSDGYLSLPGSFAFGPMPQDELAPILNTYNQSINSLNPPCNITLLRDGHRNILFDVGSGPNFQP
;
A
#
# COMPACT_ATOMS: atom_id res chain seq x y z
N MET A 1 24.08 -49.11 35.27
CA MET A 1 25.15 -48.13 35.50
C MET A 1 24.65 -46.78 35.01
N TRP A 2 24.55 -45.83 35.93
CA TRP A 2 24.07 -44.47 35.73
C TRP A 2 25.07 -43.68 34.90
N ASN A 3 24.64 -42.85 33.95
CA ASN A 3 25.46 -41.74 33.47
C ASN A 3 24.60 -40.49 33.29
N LEU A 4 24.99 -39.47 34.05
CA LEU A 4 24.38 -38.18 34.20
C LEU A 4 24.64 -37.27 32.99
N TRP A 5 23.63 -36.44 32.71
CA TRP A 5 23.71 -35.02 32.31
C TRP A 5 24.81 -34.55 31.35
N GLY A 6 24.34 -34.02 30.22
CA GLY A 6 25.08 -33.08 29.38
C GLY A 6 24.16 -32.04 28.74
N ALA A 7 23.11 -31.59 29.42
CA ALA A 7 22.35 -30.43 28.93
C ALA A 7 23.23 -29.18 29.14
N LYS A 8 23.93 -28.74 28.08
CA LYS A 8 24.58 -27.44 28.05
C LYS A 8 23.50 -26.38 28.33
N ALA A 9 23.53 -25.77 29.52
CA ALA A 9 22.72 -24.60 29.79
C ALA A 9 23.10 -23.52 28.76
N MET A 10 22.18 -23.20 27.86
CA MET A 10 22.38 -22.13 26.88
C MET A 10 22.35 -20.81 27.65
N THR A 11 23.51 -20.29 28.02
CA THR A 11 23.62 -18.99 28.69
C THR A 11 23.20 -17.91 27.71
N LEU A 12 22.00 -17.35 27.93
CA LEU A 12 21.49 -16.21 27.19
C LEU A 12 22.28 -14.97 27.61
N SER A 13 23.48 -14.79 27.03
CA SER A 13 24.29 -13.60 27.30
C SER A 13 23.70 -12.39 26.57
N ARG A 14 23.80 -11.19 27.17
CA ARG A 14 23.44 -9.92 26.49
C ARG A 14 24.03 -9.84 25.08
N ARG A 15 25.26 -10.33 24.90
CA ARG A 15 25.96 -10.32 23.60
C ARG A 15 25.31 -11.26 22.58
N ASN A 16 24.88 -12.45 22.98
CA ASN A 16 24.20 -13.39 22.10
C ASN A 16 22.76 -12.93 21.79
N PHE A 17 22.08 -12.36 22.77
CA PHE A 17 20.77 -11.72 22.57
C PHE A 17 20.86 -10.57 21.55
N MET A 18 21.82 -9.65 21.70
CA MET A 18 22.00 -8.53 20.76
C MET A 18 22.37 -8.99 19.34
N LYS A 19 23.21 -10.02 19.20
CA LYS A 19 23.57 -10.59 17.89
C LYS A 19 22.36 -11.20 17.18
N ASN A 20 21.47 -11.88 17.91
CA ASN A 20 20.29 -12.52 17.33
C ASN A 20 19.13 -11.53 17.13
N ALA A 21 18.94 -10.57 18.03
CA ALA A 21 17.91 -9.54 17.93
C ALA A 21 18.16 -8.57 16.76
N GLY A 22 19.43 -8.25 16.47
CA GLY A 22 19.80 -7.42 15.32
C GLY A 22 19.42 -8.02 13.97
N GLY A 23 19.49 -9.35 13.82
CA GLY A 23 19.08 -10.04 12.59
C GLY A 23 17.56 -10.07 12.36
N ALA A 24 16.78 -10.23 13.44
CA ALA A 24 15.32 -10.20 13.37
C ALA A 24 14.77 -8.81 13.01
N ALA A 25 15.41 -7.74 13.49
CA ALA A 25 14.99 -6.36 13.21
C ALA A 25 15.16 -5.96 11.73
N VAL A 26 16.17 -6.49 11.04
CA VAL A 26 16.37 -6.24 9.59
C VAL A 26 15.34 -6.99 8.76
N ALA A 27 15.01 -8.24 9.14
CA ALA A 27 13.96 -9.00 8.48
C ALA A 27 12.56 -8.38 8.69
N SER A 28 12.29 -7.80 9.86
CA SER A 28 11.04 -7.07 10.10
C SER A 28 11.00 -5.72 9.39
N GLY A 29 12.13 -5.02 9.23
CA GLY A 29 12.20 -3.73 8.55
C GLY A 29 11.86 -3.81 7.06
N ALA A 30 12.16 -4.94 6.40
CA ALA A 30 11.78 -5.18 5.00
C ALA A 30 10.27 -5.36 4.79
N LEU A 31 9.49 -5.64 5.85
CA LEU A 31 8.03 -5.75 5.78
C LEU A 31 7.31 -4.39 5.90
N TRP A 32 8.05 -3.33 6.24
CA TRP A 32 7.52 -1.96 6.37
C TRP A 32 7.92 -1.05 5.21
N THR A 33 8.45 -1.58 4.12
CA THR A 33 8.63 -0.77 2.91
C THR A 33 7.24 -0.38 2.42
N THR A 34 6.95 0.92 2.37
CA THR A 34 5.75 1.46 1.73
C THR A 34 5.66 0.84 0.34
N GLN A 35 4.72 -0.10 0.15
CA GLN A 35 4.47 -0.70 -1.15
C GLN A 35 3.84 0.41 -1.99
N VAL A 36 4.66 1.10 -2.78
CA VAL A 36 4.16 2.06 -3.76
C VAL A 36 3.39 1.25 -4.79
N ALA A 37 2.06 1.40 -4.82
CA ALA A 37 1.25 0.76 -5.85
C ALA A 37 1.61 1.41 -7.19
N HIS A 38 2.40 0.69 -7.98
CA HIS A 38 2.87 1.09 -9.30
C HIS A 38 2.37 0.06 -10.32
N SER A 39 1.86 0.57 -11.44
CA SER A 39 1.53 -0.23 -12.60
C SER A 39 2.14 0.39 -13.84
N GLN A 40 2.47 -0.45 -14.82
CA GLN A 40 3.10 -0.02 -16.06
C GLN A 40 2.41 -0.66 -17.25
N VAL A 41 2.19 0.13 -18.29
CA VAL A 41 1.63 -0.31 -19.57
C VAL A 41 2.52 0.19 -20.69
N SER A 42 2.87 -0.68 -21.63
CA SER A 42 3.53 -0.27 -22.88
C SER A 42 2.49 0.07 -23.94
N ILE A 43 2.62 1.24 -24.57
CA ILE A 43 1.75 1.72 -25.65
C ILE A 43 2.62 2.04 -26.85
N GLY A 44 2.71 1.09 -27.80
CA GLY A 44 3.68 1.19 -28.89
C GLY A 44 5.11 1.22 -28.33
N ALA A 45 5.90 2.24 -28.71
CA ALA A 45 7.23 2.47 -28.17
C ALA A 45 7.26 3.28 -26.86
N MET A 46 6.10 3.74 -26.39
CA MET A 46 5.99 4.55 -25.17
C MET A 46 5.68 3.67 -23.96
N THR A 47 6.06 4.15 -22.79
CA THR A 47 5.74 3.52 -21.51
C THR A 47 4.89 4.46 -20.66
N LEU A 48 3.76 3.97 -20.18
CA LEU A 48 2.86 4.65 -19.26
C LEU A 48 3.01 4.02 -17.88
N ASP A 49 3.53 4.78 -16.92
CA ASP A 49 3.60 4.42 -15.52
C ASP A 49 2.46 5.10 -14.76
N VAL A 50 1.74 4.36 -13.92
CA VAL A 50 0.73 4.90 -13.02
C VAL A 50 1.15 4.59 -11.59
N VAL A 51 1.23 5.62 -10.76
CA VAL A 51 1.66 5.55 -9.36
C VAL A 51 0.53 6.06 -8.48
N SER A 52 0.19 5.30 -7.43
CA SER A 52 -0.79 5.74 -6.45
C SER A 52 -0.24 6.83 -5.53
N ASP A 53 -1.03 7.87 -5.35
CA ASP A 53 -0.90 8.93 -4.33
C ASP A 53 -1.87 8.69 -3.16
N GLY A 54 -2.34 7.45 -2.98
CA GLY A 54 -3.34 7.07 -1.99
C GLY A 54 -4.78 7.20 -2.50
N TYR A 55 -5.69 7.59 -1.61
CA TYR A 55 -7.12 7.81 -1.89
C TYR A 55 -7.69 8.88 -0.98
N LEU A 56 -8.74 9.57 -1.44
CA LEU A 56 -9.51 10.46 -0.55
C LEU A 56 -10.52 9.64 0.26
N SER A 57 -10.64 9.89 1.55
CA SER A 57 -11.74 9.37 2.37
C SER A 57 -12.90 10.35 2.35
N LEU A 58 -13.97 10.01 1.64
CA LEU A 58 -15.13 10.89 1.44
C LEU A 58 -16.39 10.28 2.05
N PRO A 59 -17.30 11.11 2.62
CA PRO A 59 -18.65 10.67 2.93
C PRO A 59 -19.35 10.19 1.66
N GLY A 60 -20.02 9.05 1.70
CA GLY A 60 -20.71 8.49 0.54
C GLY A 60 -21.79 9.42 -0.01
N SER A 61 -22.40 10.25 0.84
CA SER A 61 -23.36 11.29 0.44
C SER A 61 -22.81 12.28 -0.59
N PHE A 62 -21.49 12.45 -0.67
CA PHE A 62 -20.83 13.32 -1.65
C PHE A 62 -21.15 12.90 -3.10
N ALA A 63 -21.17 11.60 -3.39
CA ALA A 63 -21.55 11.09 -4.71
C ALA A 63 -22.97 10.53 -4.75
N PHE A 64 -23.38 9.82 -3.70
CA PHE A 64 -24.61 9.02 -3.69
C PHE A 64 -25.86 9.78 -3.25
N GLY A 65 -25.72 10.90 -2.54
CA GLY A 65 -26.84 11.69 -2.05
C GLY A 65 -27.88 12.08 -3.12
N PRO A 66 -27.49 12.57 -4.30
CA PRO A 66 -28.44 12.96 -5.34
C PRO A 66 -28.94 11.81 -6.22
N MET A 67 -28.47 10.58 -6.02
CA MET A 67 -28.82 9.46 -6.89
C MET A 67 -30.18 8.83 -6.51
N PRO A 68 -30.91 8.23 -7.47
CA PRO A 68 -32.07 7.39 -7.17
C PRO A 68 -31.67 6.19 -6.31
N GLN A 69 -32.21 6.09 -5.10
CA GLN A 69 -31.71 5.15 -4.08
C GLN A 69 -32.12 3.70 -4.37
N ASP A 70 -33.26 3.50 -5.02
CA ASP A 70 -33.79 2.22 -5.46
C ASP A 70 -32.92 1.59 -6.56
N GLU A 71 -32.40 2.41 -7.49
CA GLU A 71 -31.48 1.96 -8.54
C GLU A 71 -30.03 1.83 -8.04
N LEU A 72 -29.63 2.61 -7.03
CA LEU A 72 -28.26 2.64 -6.52
C LEU A 72 -27.89 1.38 -5.71
N ALA A 73 -28.78 0.92 -4.82
CA ALA A 73 -28.53 -0.22 -3.94
C ALA A 73 -28.02 -1.50 -4.66
N PRO A 74 -28.61 -1.95 -5.79
CA PRO A 74 -28.11 -3.13 -6.50
C PRO A 74 -26.70 -2.92 -7.10
N ILE A 75 -26.37 -1.70 -7.55
CA ILE A 75 -25.04 -1.38 -8.08
C ILE A 75 -24.00 -1.47 -6.97
N LEU A 76 -24.26 -0.84 -5.82
CA LEU A 76 -23.33 -0.85 -4.69
C LEU A 76 -23.06 -2.27 -4.19
N ASN A 77 -24.10 -3.10 -4.11
CA ASN A 77 -23.97 -4.51 -3.76
C ASN A 77 -23.13 -5.29 -4.77
N THR A 78 -23.28 -5.01 -6.07
CA THR A 78 -22.50 -5.67 -7.13
C THR A 78 -21.00 -5.44 -6.98
N TYR A 79 -20.61 -4.23 -6.58
CA TYR A 79 -19.20 -3.84 -6.45
C TYR A 79 -18.67 -3.92 -5.01
N ASN A 80 -19.45 -4.45 -4.07
CA ASN A 80 -19.14 -4.44 -2.64
C ASN A 80 -18.73 -3.04 -2.13
N GLN A 81 -19.44 -2.02 -2.62
CA GLN A 81 -19.19 -0.61 -2.32
C GLN A 81 -20.09 -0.17 -1.16
N SER A 82 -19.48 0.49 -0.16
CA SER A 82 -20.21 1.11 0.95
C SER A 82 -21.04 2.30 0.46
N ILE A 83 -22.29 2.41 0.91
CA ILE A 83 -23.13 3.61 0.72
C ILE A 83 -22.66 4.80 1.58
N ASN A 84 -21.96 4.53 2.69
CA ASN A 84 -21.61 5.55 3.68
C ASN A 84 -20.24 6.18 3.41
N SER A 85 -19.38 5.53 2.65
CA SER A 85 -18.00 5.94 2.46
C SER A 85 -17.49 5.63 1.05
N LEU A 86 -16.61 6.50 0.58
CA LEU A 86 -15.94 6.41 -0.71
C LEU A 86 -14.44 6.61 -0.51
N ASN A 87 -13.65 5.71 -1.10
CA ASN A 87 -12.18 5.78 -1.09
C ASN A 87 -11.66 5.87 -2.54
N PRO A 88 -12.02 6.90 -3.33
CA PRO A 88 -11.56 7.03 -4.70
C PRO A 88 -10.04 7.14 -4.76
N PRO A 89 -9.35 6.31 -5.58
CA PRO A 89 -7.91 6.34 -5.68
C PRO A 89 -7.42 7.63 -6.37
N CYS A 90 -6.36 8.22 -5.82
CA CYS A 90 -5.61 9.29 -6.44
C CYS A 90 -4.40 8.67 -7.14
N ASN A 91 -4.28 8.87 -8.45
CA ASN A 91 -3.20 8.28 -9.23
C ASN A 91 -2.52 9.35 -10.09
N ILE A 92 -1.19 9.27 -10.16
CA ILE A 92 -0.36 10.12 -11.00
C ILE A 92 0.15 9.29 -12.18
N THR A 93 0.12 9.87 -13.38
CA THR A 93 0.53 9.17 -14.61
C THR A 93 1.77 9.80 -15.20
N LEU A 94 2.78 8.98 -15.52
CA LEU A 94 3.99 9.37 -16.22
C LEU A 94 4.06 8.66 -17.56
N LEU A 95 4.08 9.42 -18.65
CA LEU A 95 4.35 8.91 -20.00
C LEU A 95 5.82 9.15 -20.36
N ARG A 96 6.49 8.11 -20.84
CA ARG A 96 7.86 8.15 -21.34
C ARG A 96 7.86 7.73 -22.80
N ASP A 97 8.22 8.66 -23.70
CA ASP A 97 8.23 8.42 -25.16
C ASP A 97 9.65 8.16 -25.73
N GLY A 98 10.66 8.09 -24.86
CA GLY A 98 12.07 7.93 -25.23
C GLY A 98 12.82 9.26 -25.42
N HIS A 99 12.09 10.36 -25.64
CA HIS A 99 12.67 11.71 -25.75
C HIS A 99 12.25 12.62 -24.60
N ARG A 100 11.05 12.40 -24.06
CA ARG A 100 10.41 13.21 -23.04
C ARG A 100 9.76 12.33 -21.97
N ASN A 101 9.76 12.90 -20.78
CA ASN A 101 9.00 12.42 -19.64
C ASN A 101 7.88 13.44 -19.41
N ILE A 102 6.63 12.99 -19.50
CA ILE A 102 5.43 13.83 -19.40
C ILE A 102 4.64 13.36 -18.20
N LEU A 103 4.58 14.20 -17.17
CA LEU A 103 3.80 13.94 -15.96
C LEU A 103 2.41 14.57 -16.10
N PHE A 104 1.38 13.76 -15.89
CA PHE A 104 -0.01 14.21 -15.83
C PHE A 104 -0.46 14.24 -14.38
N ASP A 105 -0.89 15.43 -13.95
CA ASP A 105 -1.18 15.75 -12.55
C ASP A 105 0.06 15.65 -11.65
N VAL A 106 -0.05 16.06 -10.38
CA VAL A 106 1.07 16.06 -9.41
C VAL A 106 0.69 15.52 -8.04
N GLY A 107 -0.50 14.93 -7.92
CA GLY A 107 -1.03 14.48 -6.65
C GLY A 107 -1.35 15.64 -5.71
N SER A 108 -1.61 15.32 -4.45
CA SER A 108 -2.00 16.29 -3.43
C SER A 108 -0.83 16.96 -2.72
N GLY A 109 0.36 16.37 -2.81
CA GLY A 109 1.53 16.81 -2.07
C GLY A 109 1.26 16.92 -0.56
N PRO A 110 1.80 17.94 0.14
CA PRO A 110 1.66 18.08 1.59
C PRO A 110 0.24 18.46 2.03
N ASN A 111 -0.66 18.75 1.09
CA ASN A 111 -2.05 19.15 1.37
C ASN A 111 -3.03 17.99 1.18
N PHE A 112 -2.58 16.74 1.20
CA PHE A 112 -3.51 15.61 1.28
C PHE A 112 -4.36 15.74 2.54
N GLN A 113 -5.60 15.26 2.49
CA GLN A 113 -6.56 15.31 3.60
C GLN A 113 -5.87 15.31 4.98
N PRO A 114 -6.20 16.23 5.89
CA PRO A 114 -5.58 16.27 7.21
C PRO A 114 -5.73 14.95 7.98
#